data_AF-A0A972L384-F1
#
_entry.id   AF-A0A972L384-F1
#
_cell.length_a   1.000
_cell.length_b   1.000
_cell.length_c   1.000
_cell.angle_alpha   90.00
_cell.angle_beta   90.00
_cell.angle_gamma   90.00
#
_symmetry.space_group_name_H-M   'P 1'
#
loop_
_entity.id
_entity.type
_entity.pdbx_description
1 polymer ?
#
loop_
_entity_poly.entity_id
_entity_poly.type
_entity_poly.pdbx_seq_one_letter_code
_entity_poly.pdbx_strand_id
1 'polypeptide(L)'
;MKYRLTLFLLVFCSISNAQEKLNKLQAPTSPAASILGLQPSAVLSPKSYQALETALYSNLIGENGNAVIPNDFALEFTPYWTKNHSLSLDEYLYPKRLVDQFIRNSSLSIASTQNFLLGDSTATNGLAFGYRTTFYFGNKKDRKEIEKYKSSLQSNQKITSLIGSKSEELINNNKVADKHEFLEKIKSTIVMTINQNMSDLDAKQINTLIDEIITEASMLSFDVNDPDPFLGSFYNIIDDKLKSELLFNSFKTYIKNRQGWSVDIAYANFLNFPSSNFNFSYLPRQSFWLTPTYRFKDGLNFLKIMGVIRYEWYNVDYFKKYFVDSKTYENNFDYGLAISTQFKKFSIKFEMVGRKSETEIPVGTDTDGNELFRRDKTTGFQYLGSFNYNLSDQIILSYSLGNRFEPILNPNNTLVSLLSLNFGFGTPTENTLNLGK
;
A
#
# COMPACT_ATOMS: atom_id res chain seq x y z
N MET A 1 -46.73 2.28 18.67
CA MET A 1 -46.06 3.59 18.70
C MET A 1 -45.08 3.68 17.54
N LYS A 2 -45.44 4.41 16.49
CA LYS A 2 -44.62 4.62 15.29
C LYS A 2 -43.80 5.90 15.50
N TYR A 3 -42.49 5.78 15.70
CA TYR A 3 -41.60 6.95 15.68
C TYR A 3 -41.28 7.31 14.23
N ARG A 4 -41.83 8.44 13.78
CA ARG A 4 -41.43 9.10 12.54
C ARG A 4 -40.08 9.76 12.78
N LEU A 5 -39.03 9.21 12.17
CA LEU A 5 -37.72 9.84 12.07
C LEU A 5 -37.80 10.88 10.94
N THR A 6 -38.11 12.12 11.29
CA THR A 6 -38.14 13.24 10.34
C THR A 6 -36.71 13.57 9.94
N LEU A 7 -36.33 13.16 8.73
CA LEU A 7 -35.06 13.44 8.09
C LEU A 7 -34.97 14.95 7.80
N PHE A 8 -34.14 15.66 8.55
CA PHE A 8 -33.78 17.06 8.28
C PHE A 8 -32.75 17.07 7.15
N LEU A 9 -33.24 17.00 5.90
CA LEU A 9 -32.42 17.20 4.71
C LEU A 9 -32.24 18.71 4.52
N LEU A 10 -31.29 19.28 5.24
CA LEU A 10 -30.85 20.65 5.03
C LEU A 10 -30.13 20.71 3.68
N VAL A 11 -30.83 21.31 2.73
CA VAL A 11 -30.33 21.79 1.45
C VAL A 11 -29.18 22.76 1.73
N PHE A 12 -27.95 22.26 1.71
CA PHE A 12 -26.76 23.11 1.56
C PHE A 12 -26.49 23.25 0.07
N CYS A 13 -26.87 24.42 -0.45
CA CYS A 13 -26.60 24.84 -1.80
C CYS A 13 -25.08 24.93 -2.02
N SER A 14 -24.66 24.30 -3.10
CA SER A 14 -23.31 24.15 -3.60
C SER A 14 -22.62 25.50 -3.84
N ILE A 15 -21.46 25.70 -3.21
CA ILE A 15 -20.36 26.46 -3.81
C ILE A 15 -19.28 25.44 -4.11
N SER A 16 -19.40 24.81 -5.28
CA SER A 16 -18.40 23.87 -5.79
C SER A 16 -17.22 24.66 -6.34
N ASN A 17 -16.35 25.16 -5.45
CA ASN A 17 -14.98 25.43 -5.85
C ASN A 17 -14.31 24.08 -6.09
N ALA A 18 -13.70 23.89 -7.26
CA ALA A 18 -12.93 22.70 -7.57
C ALA A 18 -11.87 22.50 -6.47
N GLN A 19 -12.12 21.52 -5.59
CA GLN A 19 -11.35 21.36 -4.37
C GLN A 19 -10.08 20.57 -4.69
N GLU A 20 -8.92 21.20 -4.53
CA GLU A 20 -7.63 20.52 -4.62
C GLU A 20 -7.56 19.37 -3.61
N LYS A 21 -7.38 18.15 -4.12
CA LYS A 21 -7.32 16.92 -3.34
C LYS A 21 -6.22 16.99 -2.27
N LEU A 22 -6.56 16.53 -1.06
CA LEU A 22 -5.71 16.53 0.12
C LEU A 22 -4.42 15.70 -0.07
N ASN A 23 -3.25 16.34 0.02
CA ASN A 23 -1.97 15.66 0.20
C ASN A 23 -1.90 15.08 1.61
N LYS A 24 -2.15 13.78 1.74
CA LYS A 24 -2.13 13.04 3.00
C LYS A 24 -0.69 12.85 3.48
N LEU A 25 -0.44 12.91 4.79
CA LEU A 25 0.78 12.39 5.40
C LEU A 25 0.81 10.88 5.25
N GLN A 26 1.42 10.44 4.16
CA GLN A 26 1.85 9.08 3.92
C GLN A 26 3.29 9.18 3.43
N ALA A 27 4.09 8.14 3.68
CA ALA A 27 5.31 8.00 2.92
C ALA A 27 4.94 8.09 1.43
N PRO A 28 5.60 8.95 0.65
CA PRO A 28 5.22 9.14 -0.74
C PRO A 28 5.27 7.78 -1.44
N THR A 29 4.16 7.38 -2.04
CA THR A 29 4.09 6.15 -2.84
C THR A 29 5.02 6.29 -4.04
N SER A 30 5.01 7.46 -4.69
CA SER A 30 6.02 7.89 -5.66
C SER A 30 6.66 9.22 -5.19
N PRO A 31 7.92 9.22 -4.70
CA PRO A 31 8.61 10.44 -4.30
C PRO A 31 8.71 11.48 -5.44
N ALA A 32 8.88 11.04 -6.69
CA ALA A 32 8.89 11.91 -7.86
C ALA A 32 7.55 12.65 -8.06
N ALA A 33 6.41 11.94 -7.98
CA ALA A 33 5.10 12.58 -8.09
C ALA A 33 4.85 13.55 -6.92
N SER A 34 5.23 13.14 -5.71
CA SER A 34 5.12 13.94 -4.49
C SER A 34 5.89 15.27 -4.59
N ILE A 35 7.13 15.25 -5.09
CA ILE A 35 7.94 16.47 -5.25
C ILE A 35 7.49 17.34 -6.44
N LEU A 36 6.65 16.85 -7.34
CA LEU A 36 5.96 17.71 -8.31
C LEU A 36 4.64 18.26 -7.77
N GLY A 37 4.15 17.73 -6.65
CA GLY A 37 2.79 18.00 -6.18
C GLY A 37 1.72 17.37 -7.07
N LEU A 38 2.11 16.39 -7.91
CA LEU A 38 1.17 15.68 -8.78
C LEU A 38 0.41 14.62 -7.97
N GLN A 39 -0.88 14.51 -8.26
CA GLN A 39 -1.69 13.36 -7.90
C GLN A 39 -2.06 12.62 -9.16
N PRO A 40 -1.12 11.82 -9.72
CA PRO A 40 -1.36 11.12 -10.97
C PRO A 40 -2.59 10.21 -10.82
N SER A 41 -3.41 10.15 -11.87
CA SER A 41 -4.58 9.26 -11.93
C SER A 41 -4.18 7.79 -11.84
N ALA A 42 -2.99 7.44 -12.35
CA ALA A 42 -2.36 6.14 -12.21
C ALA A 42 -0.83 6.30 -12.13
N VAL A 43 -0.18 5.44 -11.34
CA VAL A 43 1.28 5.28 -11.35
C VAL A 43 1.57 3.96 -12.06
N LEU A 44 2.31 4.01 -13.17
CA LEU A 44 2.75 2.81 -13.86
C LEU A 44 3.78 2.08 -13.00
N SER A 45 3.55 0.80 -12.70
CA SER A 45 4.45 -0.01 -11.89
C SER A 45 4.91 -1.27 -12.63
N PRO A 46 5.77 -1.12 -13.68
CA PRO A 46 6.22 -2.24 -14.50
C PRO A 46 6.88 -3.33 -13.66
N LYS A 47 6.55 -4.59 -13.99
CA LYS A 47 7.02 -5.78 -13.25
C LYS A 47 8.16 -6.53 -13.93
N SER A 48 8.60 -6.06 -15.10
CA SER A 48 9.73 -6.60 -15.85
C SER A 48 10.49 -5.48 -16.55
N TYR A 49 11.72 -5.77 -17.00
CA TYR A 49 12.50 -4.81 -17.79
C TYR A 49 11.84 -4.47 -19.12
N GLN A 50 11.22 -5.45 -19.79
CA GLN A 50 10.50 -5.23 -21.03
C GLN A 50 9.28 -4.32 -20.82
N ALA A 51 8.55 -4.51 -19.72
CA ALA A 51 7.43 -3.64 -19.37
C ALA A 51 7.90 -2.22 -19.01
N LEU A 52 9.05 -2.10 -18.35
CA LEU A 52 9.67 -0.81 -18.07
C LEU A 52 10.06 -0.09 -19.37
N GLU A 53 10.78 -0.78 -20.25
CA GLU A 53 11.19 -0.25 -21.55
C GLU A 53 9.98 0.16 -22.38
N THR A 54 8.95 -0.69 -22.44
CA THR A 54 7.69 -0.37 -23.13
C THR A 54 7.03 0.88 -22.53
N ALA A 55 6.97 0.98 -21.19
CA ALA A 55 6.38 2.14 -20.53
C ALA A 55 7.19 3.42 -20.80
N LEU A 56 8.53 3.34 -20.80
CA LEU A 56 9.38 4.49 -21.13
C LEU A 56 9.25 4.87 -22.60
N TYR A 57 9.32 3.92 -23.52
CA TYR A 57 9.23 4.17 -24.96
C TYR A 57 7.87 4.78 -25.33
N SER A 58 6.77 4.16 -24.89
CA SER A 58 5.41 4.61 -25.23
C SER A 58 5.03 5.97 -24.64
N ASN A 59 5.69 6.43 -23.57
CA ASN A 59 5.34 7.68 -22.90
C ASN A 59 6.39 8.80 -23.09
N LEU A 60 7.66 8.46 -23.36
CA LEU A 60 8.75 9.44 -23.51
C LEU A 60 9.17 9.66 -24.96
N ILE A 61 8.72 8.83 -25.91
CA ILE A 61 9.04 8.97 -27.33
C ILE A 61 7.76 9.28 -28.09
N GLY A 62 7.71 10.46 -28.71
CA GLY A 62 6.58 10.89 -29.53
C GLY A 62 6.50 10.16 -30.87
N GLU A 63 5.41 10.35 -31.60
CA GLU A 63 5.13 9.69 -32.89
C GLU A 63 6.24 9.86 -33.94
N ASN A 64 7.00 10.96 -33.85
CA ASN A 64 8.09 11.30 -34.75
C ASN A 64 9.48 10.83 -34.26
N GLY A 65 9.55 10.02 -33.20
CA GLY A 65 10.80 9.53 -32.62
C GLY A 65 11.55 10.53 -31.72
N ASN A 66 10.99 11.73 -31.50
CA ASN A 66 11.57 12.75 -30.62
C ASN A 66 11.21 12.48 -29.16
N ALA A 67 12.12 12.83 -28.24
CA ALA A 67 11.86 12.77 -26.81
C ALA A 67 10.80 13.81 -26.40
N VAL A 68 9.76 13.35 -25.70
CA VAL A 68 8.64 14.18 -25.20
C VAL A 68 8.53 13.98 -23.68
N ILE A 69 8.23 15.06 -22.95
CA ILE A 69 7.86 14.97 -21.52
C ILE A 69 6.37 14.69 -21.47
N PRO A 70 5.90 13.52 -21.00
CA PRO A 70 4.48 13.23 -20.95
C PRO A 70 3.79 14.08 -19.88
N ASN A 71 2.56 14.49 -20.17
CA ASN A 71 1.74 15.20 -19.19
C ASN A 71 1.13 14.23 -18.18
N ASP A 72 1.15 14.59 -16.90
CA ASP A 72 0.57 13.84 -15.77
C ASP A 72 1.00 12.37 -15.68
N PHE A 73 2.27 12.12 -16.00
CA PHE A 73 2.86 10.80 -15.98
C PHE A 73 3.56 10.52 -14.65
N ALA A 74 3.40 9.30 -14.15
CA ALA A 74 4.18 8.80 -13.03
C ALA A 74 4.49 7.31 -13.21
N LEU A 75 5.74 6.96 -12.96
CA LEU A 75 6.25 5.60 -13.04
C LEU A 75 7.03 5.27 -11.77
N GLU A 76 6.85 4.06 -11.25
CA GLU A 76 7.59 3.52 -10.12
C GLU A 76 8.11 2.11 -10.46
N PHE A 77 9.40 1.90 -10.27
CA PHE A 77 10.11 0.69 -10.65
C PHE A 77 10.90 0.12 -9.48
N THR A 78 10.75 -1.17 -9.23
CA THR A 78 11.45 -1.91 -8.17
C THR A 78 12.40 -2.95 -8.78
N PRO A 79 13.68 -2.61 -9.04
CA PRO A 79 14.57 -3.43 -9.87
C PRO A 79 14.73 -4.87 -9.38
N TYR A 80 14.84 -5.07 -8.05
CA TYR A 80 15.04 -6.41 -7.47
C TYR A 80 13.91 -7.38 -7.86
N TRP A 81 12.66 -6.92 -7.91
CA TRP A 81 11.52 -7.81 -8.15
C TRP A 81 11.22 -8.07 -9.64
N THR A 82 12.07 -7.60 -10.56
CA THR A 82 11.94 -7.88 -12.00
C THR A 82 12.39 -9.28 -12.40
N LYS A 83 13.13 -9.96 -11.52
CA LYS A 83 13.61 -11.32 -11.73
C LYS A 83 13.21 -12.18 -10.54
N ASN A 84 13.03 -13.47 -10.78
CA ASN A 84 12.84 -14.41 -9.69
C ASN A 84 14.19 -14.66 -9.01
N HIS A 85 14.23 -14.43 -7.70
CA HIS A 85 15.42 -14.64 -6.86
C HIS A 85 15.36 -15.92 -6.02
N SER A 86 14.32 -16.76 -6.21
CA SER A 86 14.11 -18.01 -5.47
C SER A 86 14.21 -17.84 -3.95
N LEU A 87 13.70 -16.71 -3.45
CA LEU A 87 13.74 -16.39 -2.03
C LEU A 87 12.78 -17.28 -1.26
N SER A 88 13.27 -17.88 -0.18
CA SER A 88 12.37 -18.44 0.83
C SER A 88 11.61 -17.32 1.56
N LEU A 89 10.47 -17.68 2.13
CA LEU A 89 9.68 -16.75 2.93
C LEU A 89 10.48 -16.20 4.13
N ASP A 90 11.33 -17.03 4.74
CA ASP A 90 12.16 -16.63 5.86
C ASP A 90 13.25 -15.66 5.45
N GLU A 91 13.90 -15.87 4.31
CA GLU A 91 14.86 -14.91 3.77
C GLU A 91 14.18 -13.59 3.45
N TYR A 92 12.96 -13.61 2.91
CA TYR A 92 12.18 -12.41 2.61
C TYR A 92 11.81 -11.63 3.88
N LEU A 93 11.25 -12.31 4.89
CA LEU A 93 10.74 -11.67 6.11
C LEU A 93 11.84 -11.30 7.11
N TYR A 94 12.96 -12.03 7.10
CA TYR A 94 14.07 -11.92 8.05
C TYR A 94 15.44 -12.02 7.35
N PRO A 95 15.78 -11.07 6.47
CA PRO A 95 17.08 -11.05 5.83
C PRO A 95 18.23 -10.96 6.84
N LYS A 96 19.35 -11.60 6.50
CA LYS A 96 20.54 -11.66 7.37
C LYS A 96 21.25 -10.31 7.44
N ARG A 97 21.23 -9.52 6.36
CA ARG A 97 21.91 -8.22 6.27
C ARG A 97 20.91 -7.10 5.98
N LEU A 98 21.13 -5.91 6.55
CA LEU A 98 20.31 -4.73 6.25
C LEU A 98 20.41 -4.31 4.77
N VAL A 99 21.56 -4.56 4.14
CA VAL A 99 21.77 -4.32 2.70
C VAL A 99 20.81 -5.15 1.84
N ASP A 100 20.44 -6.36 2.28
CA ASP A 100 19.46 -7.16 1.55
C ASP A 100 18.10 -6.47 1.54
N GLN A 101 17.66 -5.87 2.66
CA GLN A 101 16.43 -5.06 2.70
C GLN A 101 16.53 -3.83 1.82
N PHE A 102 17.67 -3.13 1.90
CA PHE A 102 17.90 -1.93 1.10
C PHE A 102 17.72 -2.22 -0.39
N ILE A 103 18.39 -3.25 -0.91
CA ILE A 103 18.31 -3.64 -2.33
C ILE A 103 16.91 -4.13 -2.69
N ARG A 104 16.31 -5.00 -1.86
CA ARG A 104 14.99 -5.61 -2.13
C ARG A 104 13.86 -4.60 -2.12
N ASN A 105 13.93 -3.61 -1.23
CA ASN A 105 12.87 -2.61 -1.05
C ASN A 105 13.18 -1.31 -1.80
N SER A 106 14.29 -1.24 -2.53
CA SER A 106 14.63 -0.11 -3.39
C SER A 106 13.59 0.06 -4.50
N SER A 107 13.10 1.29 -4.61
CA SER A 107 12.17 1.74 -5.62
C SER A 107 12.67 3.04 -6.23
N LEU A 108 12.65 3.12 -7.55
CA LEU A 108 12.96 4.30 -8.35
C LEU A 108 11.66 4.85 -8.92
N SER A 109 11.51 6.16 -8.95
CA SER A 109 10.32 6.81 -9.48
C SER A 109 10.69 7.94 -10.42
N ILE A 110 9.87 8.11 -11.45
CA ILE A 110 9.93 9.21 -12.41
C ILE A 110 8.52 9.78 -12.50
N ALA A 111 8.39 11.10 -12.55
CA ALA A 111 7.11 11.74 -12.79
C ALA A 111 7.29 12.99 -13.64
N SER A 112 6.28 13.36 -14.41
CA SER A 112 6.33 14.56 -15.23
C SER A 112 4.97 15.21 -15.48
N THR A 113 5.00 16.49 -15.81
CA THR A 113 3.84 17.29 -16.20
C THR A 113 4.26 18.33 -17.22
N GLN A 114 3.35 18.71 -18.12
CA GLN A 114 3.54 19.80 -19.08
C GLN A 114 2.86 21.10 -18.64
N ASN A 115 2.07 21.04 -17.55
CA ASN A 115 1.24 22.14 -17.09
C ASN A 115 1.70 22.67 -15.72
N PHE A 116 3.00 22.68 -15.47
CA PHE A 116 3.54 23.29 -14.26
C PHE A 116 3.45 24.82 -14.38
N LEU A 117 2.54 25.42 -13.63
CA LEU A 117 2.31 26.86 -13.67
C LEU A 117 3.38 27.61 -12.86
N LEU A 118 4.02 28.58 -13.51
CA LEU A 118 4.83 29.60 -12.85
C LEU A 118 3.96 30.65 -12.17
N GLY A 119 4.55 31.57 -11.41
CA GLY A 119 3.83 32.61 -10.67
C GLY A 119 3.07 33.60 -11.57
N ASP A 120 3.51 33.76 -12.82
CA ASP A 120 2.81 34.54 -13.86
C ASP A 120 1.73 33.72 -14.61
N SER A 121 1.43 32.50 -14.14
CA SER A 121 0.55 31.53 -14.78
C SER A 121 1.05 30.94 -16.10
N THR A 122 2.31 31.15 -16.48
CA THR A 122 2.91 30.49 -17.64
C THR A 122 3.05 28.99 -17.38
N ALA A 123 2.52 28.16 -18.29
CA ALA A 123 2.67 26.70 -18.23
C ALA A 123 4.06 26.26 -18.71
N THR A 124 4.68 25.37 -17.95
CA THR A 124 6.03 24.86 -18.21
C THR A 124 6.11 23.37 -17.95
N ASN A 125 7.18 22.74 -18.42
CA ASN A 125 7.40 21.32 -18.19
C ASN A 125 8.12 21.07 -16.87
N GLY A 126 7.66 20.06 -16.13
CA GLY A 126 8.29 19.55 -14.93
C GLY A 126 8.65 18.08 -15.09
N LEU A 127 9.84 17.72 -14.60
CA LEU A 127 10.30 16.34 -14.51
C LEU A 127 10.85 16.11 -13.12
N ALA A 128 10.52 14.99 -12.51
CA ALA A 128 11.04 14.62 -11.20
C ALA A 128 11.54 13.19 -11.18
N PHE A 129 12.55 13.00 -10.35
CA PHE A 129 13.16 11.71 -10.05
C PHE A 129 13.09 11.48 -8.56
N GLY A 130 12.84 10.24 -8.17
CA GLY A 130 12.73 9.88 -6.78
C GLY A 130 13.29 8.49 -6.51
N TYR A 131 13.81 8.31 -5.31
CA TYR A 131 14.27 7.05 -4.78
C TYR A 131 13.59 6.80 -3.44
N ARG A 132 13.22 5.55 -3.17
CA ARG A 132 12.67 5.12 -1.88
C ARG A 132 13.21 3.76 -1.50
N THR A 133 13.38 3.53 -0.20
CA THR A 133 13.55 2.21 0.37
C THR A 133 12.87 2.11 1.73
N THR A 134 12.52 0.90 2.13
CA THR A 134 11.83 0.61 3.39
C THR A 134 12.62 -0.42 4.18
N PHE A 135 12.77 -0.20 5.48
CA PHE A 135 13.31 -1.19 6.40
C PHE A 135 12.19 -1.68 7.32
N TYR A 136 12.09 -3.00 7.49
CA TYR A 136 11.18 -3.64 8.43
C TYR A 136 11.98 -4.28 9.57
N PHE A 137 11.59 -3.95 10.79
CA PHE A 137 12.23 -4.44 12.01
C PHE A 137 11.24 -5.36 12.74
N GLY A 138 11.17 -6.61 12.27
CA GLY A 138 10.36 -7.64 12.90
C GLY A 138 10.82 -7.92 14.34
N ASN A 139 9.87 -8.00 15.27
CA ASN A 139 10.13 -8.31 16.67
C ASN A 139 9.87 -9.79 17.00
N LYS A 140 10.14 -10.22 18.25
CA LYS A 140 9.90 -11.61 18.68
C LYS A 140 8.43 -12.04 18.56
N LYS A 141 7.49 -11.14 18.84
CA LYS A 141 6.05 -11.42 18.72
C LYS A 141 5.63 -11.63 17.26
N ASP A 142 6.22 -10.87 16.35
CA ASP A 142 6.01 -11.01 14.91
C ASP A 142 6.51 -12.36 14.38
N ARG A 143 7.72 -12.74 14.77
CA ARG A 143 8.28 -14.08 14.46
C ARG A 143 7.38 -15.19 14.96
N LYS A 144 6.95 -15.12 16.23
CA LYS A 144 6.07 -16.15 16.81
C LYS A 144 4.76 -16.29 16.04
N GLU A 145 4.16 -15.17 15.60
CA GLU A 145 2.92 -15.21 14.82
C GLU A 145 3.12 -15.82 13.42
N ILE A 146 4.21 -15.44 12.74
CA ILE A 146 4.55 -15.99 11.42
C ILE A 146 4.82 -17.49 11.51
N GLU A 147 5.57 -17.93 12.52
CA GLU A 147 5.81 -19.36 12.74
C GLU A 147 4.52 -20.12 13.09
N LYS A 148 3.58 -19.50 13.82
CA LYS A 148 2.25 -20.09 14.03
C LYS A 148 1.52 -20.32 12.71
N TYR A 149 1.42 -19.31 11.84
CA TYR A 149 0.80 -19.49 10.52
C TYR A 149 1.52 -20.54 9.67
N LYS A 150 2.86 -20.51 9.63
CA LYS A 150 3.66 -21.46 8.86
C LYS A 150 3.45 -22.89 9.34
N SER A 151 3.53 -23.13 10.66
CA SER A 151 3.33 -24.45 11.24
C SER A 151 1.93 -24.97 10.95
N SER A 152 0.88 -24.16 11.15
CA SER A 152 -0.50 -24.57 10.82
C SER A 152 -0.68 -24.89 9.33
N LEU A 153 -0.14 -24.07 8.42
CA LEU A 153 -0.20 -24.33 6.97
C LEU A 153 0.57 -25.60 6.58
N GLN A 154 1.76 -25.81 7.15
CA GLN A 154 2.55 -27.02 6.93
C GLN A 154 1.83 -28.26 7.47
N SER A 155 1.18 -28.18 8.62
CA SER A 155 0.34 -29.25 9.16
C SER A 155 -0.81 -29.58 8.22
N ASN A 156 -1.58 -28.58 7.76
CA ASN A 156 -2.67 -28.80 6.80
C ASN A 156 -2.18 -29.44 5.50
N GLN A 157 -1.05 -28.96 4.96
CA GLN A 157 -0.44 -29.53 3.76
C GLN A 157 0.00 -30.98 3.98
N LYS A 158 0.65 -31.29 5.10
CA LYS A 158 1.04 -32.66 5.46
C LYS A 158 -0.18 -33.57 5.56
N ILE A 159 -1.23 -33.11 6.25
CA ILE A 159 -2.48 -33.86 6.40
C ILE A 159 -3.06 -34.23 5.04
N THR A 160 -3.26 -33.22 4.19
CA THR A 160 -3.82 -33.39 2.85
C THR A 160 -2.93 -34.30 1.98
N SER A 161 -1.61 -34.13 2.03
CA SER A 161 -0.67 -34.94 1.24
C SER A 161 -0.64 -36.42 1.66
N LEU A 162 -0.67 -36.71 2.96
CA LEU A 162 -0.61 -38.08 3.49
C LEU A 162 -1.93 -38.81 3.27
N ILE A 163 -3.06 -38.13 3.49
CA ILE A 163 -4.39 -38.68 3.17
C ILE A 163 -4.51 -38.90 1.67
N GLY A 164 -4.09 -37.92 0.85
CA GLY A 164 -4.14 -38.03 -0.62
C GLY A 164 -3.31 -39.18 -1.15
N SER A 165 -2.04 -39.27 -0.73
CA SER A 165 -1.16 -40.38 -1.10
C SER A 165 -1.75 -41.74 -0.72
N LYS A 166 -2.36 -41.86 0.47
CA LYS A 166 -3.00 -43.11 0.89
C LYS A 166 -4.30 -43.40 0.13
N SER A 167 -5.06 -42.37 -0.22
CA SER A 167 -6.31 -42.50 -0.99
C SER A 167 -6.02 -43.03 -2.39
N GLU A 168 -5.01 -42.47 -3.06
CA GLU A 168 -4.51 -42.98 -4.34
C GLU A 168 -3.98 -44.41 -4.23
N GLU A 169 -3.24 -44.75 -3.17
CA GLU A 169 -2.76 -46.12 -2.94
C GLU A 169 -3.91 -47.14 -2.79
N LEU A 170 -5.00 -46.76 -2.10
CA LEU A 170 -6.15 -47.64 -1.90
C LEU A 170 -6.89 -47.91 -3.22
N ILE A 171 -7.05 -46.88 -4.06
CA ILE A 171 -7.78 -46.96 -5.32
C ILE A 171 -6.92 -47.65 -6.40
N ASN A 172 -5.70 -47.18 -6.64
CA ASN A 172 -4.85 -47.66 -7.74
C ASN A 172 -4.43 -49.13 -7.60
N ASN A 173 -4.37 -49.63 -6.36
CA ASN A 173 -4.04 -51.04 -6.11
C ASN A 173 -5.29 -51.94 -6.02
N ASN A 174 -6.47 -51.47 -6.45
CA ASN A 174 -7.75 -52.17 -6.34
C ASN A 174 -8.02 -52.70 -4.92
N LYS A 175 -7.58 -51.96 -3.89
CA LYS A 175 -7.76 -52.37 -2.49
C LYS A 175 -9.15 -52.00 -1.97
N VAL A 176 -10.01 -51.40 -2.78
CA VAL A 176 -11.37 -50.98 -2.41
C VAL A 176 -12.32 -51.33 -3.55
N ALA A 177 -13.44 -51.97 -3.24
CA ALA A 177 -14.48 -52.32 -4.19
C ALA A 177 -15.58 -51.26 -4.29
N ASP A 178 -15.79 -50.48 -3.23
CA ASP A 178 -16.81 -49.45 -3.17
C ASP A 178 -16.42 -48.30 -2.21
N LYS A 179 -17.27 -47.26 -2.18
CA LYS A 179 -17.09 -46.07 -1.34
C LYS A 179 -17.04 -46.42 0.15
N HIS A 180 -17.87 -47.35 0.60
CA HIS A 180 -17.94 -47.70 2.02
C HIS A 180 -16.63 -48.36 2.46
N GLU A 181 -16.12 -49.30 1.67
CA GLU A 181 -14.81 -49.92 1.92
C GLU A 181 -13.66 -48.90 1.88
N PHE A 182 -13.70 -47.94 0.94
CA PHE A 182 -12.75 -46.84 0.90
C PHE A 182 -12.78 -46.01 2.19
N LEU A 183 -13.94 -45.55 2.61
CA LEU A 183 -14.10 -44.71 3.80
C LEU A 183 -13.67 -45.44 5.08
N GLU A 184 -14.01 -46.71 5.23
CA GLU A 184 -13.58 -47.53 6.38
C GLU A 184 -12.05 -47.68 6.43
N LYS A 185 -11.40 -47.94 5.29
CA LYS A 185 -9.94 -48.10 5.24
C LYS A 185 -9.20 -46.78 5.45
N ILE A 186 -9.65 -45.68 4.82
CA ILE A 186 -8.98 -44.39 4.91
C ILE A 186 -9.19 -43.70 6.26
N LYS A 187 -10.29 -43.99 6.98
CA LYS A 187 -10.60 -43.41 8.30
C LYS A 187 -9.45 -43.52 9.28
N SER A 188 -8.81 -44.69 9.36
CA SER A 188 -7.64 -44.91 10.23
C SER A 188 -6.48 -43.96 9.90
N THR A 189 -6.26 -43.68 8.62
CA THR A 189 -5.22 -42.77 8.14
C THR A 189 -5.58 -41.33 8.47
N ILE A 190 -6.83 -40.91 8.21
CA ILE A 190 -7.32 -39.57 8.59
C ILE A 190 -7.11 -39.34 10.10
N VAL A 191 -7.55 -40.29 10.94
CA VAL A 191 -7.42 -40.22 12.40
C VAL A 191 -5.95 -40.09 12.81
N MET A 192 -5.08 -40.96 12.31
CA MET A 192 -3.65 -40.95 12.64
C MET A 192 -3.01 -39.62 12.21
N THR A 193 -3.24 -39.22 10.97
CA THR A 193 -2.60 -38.05 10.36
C THR A 193 -3.06 -36.74 11.01
N ILE A 194 -4.36 -36.58 11.31
CA ILE A 194 -4.87 -35.41 12.02
C ILE A 194 -4.32 -35.35 13.45
N ASN A 195 -4.37 -36.46 14.21
CA ASN A 195 -3.82 -36.50 15.58
C ASN A 195 -2.32 -36.16 15.64
N GLN A 196 -1.54 -36.60 14.66
CA GLN A 196 -0.10 -36.35 14.62
C GLN A 196 0.27 -34.91 14.24
N ASN A 197 -0.60 -34.20 13.49
CA ASN A 197 -0.25 -32.92 12.89
C ASN A 197 -1.07 -31.72 13.42
N MET A 198 -2.14 -31.96 14.20
CA MET A 198 -2.95 -30.89 14.82
C MET A 198 -2.80 -30.88 16.35
N SER A 199 -1.71 -30.26 16.84
CA SER A 199 -1.45 -30.13 18.28
C SER A 199 -2.38 -29.16 19.02
N ASP A 200 -3.05 -28.27 18.29
CA ASP A 200 -3.81 -27.16 18.86
C ASP A 200 -5.29 -27.52 19.13
N LEU A 201 -5.73 -28.70 18.68
CA LEU A 201 -7.08 -29.21 18.87
C LEU A 201 -7.11 -30.24 19.99
N ASP A 202 -8.15 -30.19 20.81
CA ASP A 202 -8.42 -31.25 21.76
C ASP A 202 -8.99 -32.51 21.06
N ALA A 203 -8.97 -33.64 21.76
CA ALA A 203 -9.44 -34.92 21.21
C ALA A 203 -10.92 -34.88 20.75
N LYS A 204 -11.77 -34.07 21.40
CA LYS A 204 -13.18 -33.94 21.04
C LYS A 204 -13.33 -33.17 19.73
N GLN A 205 -12.56 -32.09 19.55
CA GLN A 205 -12.51 -31.30 18.32
C GLN A 205 -11.98 -32.14 17.15
N ILE A 206 -10.93 -32.93 17.37
CA ILE A 206 -10.37 -33.84 16.37
C ILE A 206 -11.42 -34.88 15.94
N ASN A 207 -12.09 -35.53 16.89
CA ASN A 207 -13.14 -36.51 16.56
C ASN A 207 -14.29 -35.88 15.79
N THR A 208 -14.73 -34.68 16.20
CA THR A 208 -15.79 -33.93 15.49
C THR A 208 -15.37 -33.63 14.06
N LEU A 209 -14.13 -33.15 13.85
CA LEU A 209 -13.58 -32.87 12.52
C LEU A 209 -13.55 -34.13 11.63
N ILE A 210 -13.09 -35.25 12.18
CA ILE A 210 -13.03 -36.53 11.46
C ILE A 210 -14.44 -37.00 11.08
N ASP A 211 -15.38 -36.95 12.02
CA ASP A 211 -16.77 -37.36 11.78
C ASP A 211 -17.44 -36.49 10.71
N GLU A 212 -17.18 -35.18 10.71
CA GLU A 212 -17.65 -34.28 9.66
C GLU A 212 -17.07 -34.65 8.29
N ILE A 213 -15.75 -34.88 8.19
CA ILE A 213 -15.09 -35.28 6.93
C ILE A 213 -15.70 -36.58 6.40
N ILE A 214 -15.82 -37.61 7.24
CA ILE A 214 -16.37 -38.91 6.83
C ILE A 214 -17.84 -38.80 6.44
N THR A 215 -18.63 -38.05 7.21
CA THR A 215 -20.06 -37.85 6.94
C THR A 215 -20.26 -37.17 5.59
N GLU A 216 -19.51 -36.10 5.31
CA GLU A 216 -19.62 -35.37 4.05
C GLU A 216 -19.08 -36.18 2.86
N ALA A 217 -17.96 -36.87 3.04
CA ALA A 217 -17.40 -37.77 2.03
C ALA A 217 -18.36 -38.94 1.70
N SER A 218 -19.15 -39.40 2.67
CA SER A 218 -20.16 -40.44 2.44
C SER A 218 -21.28 -40.02 1.48
N MET A 219 -21.48 -38.71 1.29
CA MET A 219 -22.47 -38.16 0.37
C MET A 219 -21.98 -38.07 -1.07
N LEU A 220 -20.67 -38.22 -1.32
CA LEU A 220 -20.08 -38.15 -2.66
C LEU A 220 -20.44 -39.37 -3.52
N SER A 221 -20.50 -39.17 -4.84
CA SER A 221 -20.55 -40.27 -5.82
C SER A 221 -19.18 -40.90 -5.99
N PHE A 222 -19.11 -42.23 -6.08
CA PHE A 222 -17.88 -42.97 -6.29
C PHE A 222 -18.06 -43.94 -7.46
N ASP A 223 -17.18 -43.82 -8.45
CA ASP A 223 -17.02 -44.79 -9.53
C ASP A 223 -15.62 -45.36 -9.44
N VAL A 224 -15.52 -46.70 -9.35
CA VAL A 224 -14.23 -47.40 -9.28
C VAL A 224 -13.44 -47.25 -10.59
N ASN A 225 -14.15 -47.09 -11.72
CA ASN A 225 -13.52 -46.97 -13.03
C ASN A 225 -13.09 -45.53 -13.36
N ASP A 226 -13.65 -44.55 -12.65
CA ASP A 226 -13.31 -43.13 -12.76
C ASP A 226 -13.29 -42.48 -11.36
N PRO A 227 -12.24 -42.73 -10.56
CA PRO A 227 -12.18 -42.27 -9.18
C PRO A 227 -11.79 -40.79 -9.03
N ASP A 228 -11.30 -40.15 -10.09
CA ASP A 228 -10.74 -38.80 -10.03
C ASP A 228 -11.75 -37.73 -9.56
N PRO A 229 -13.02 -37.71 -10.03
CA PRO A 229 -14.02 -36.76 -9.53
C PRO A 229 -14.31 -36.94 -8.03
N PHE A 230 -14.33 -38.19 -7.56
CA PHE A 230 -14.49 -38.49 -6.14
C PHE A 230 -13.30 -38.00 -5.32
N LEU A 231 -12.07 -38.32 -5.75
CA LEU A 231 -10.85 -37.90 -5.06
C LEU A 231 -10.71 -36.38 -5.00
N GLY A 232 -10.97 -35.67 -6.10
CA GLY A 232 -10.97 -34.22 -6.13
C GLY A 232 -11.96 -33.62 -5.13
N SER A 233 -13.19 -34.14 -5.09
CA SER A 233 -14.22 -33.68 -4.14
C SER A 233 -13.86 -34.04 -2.69
N PHE A 234 -13.30 -35.21 -2.46
CA PHE A 234 -12.85 -35.67 -1.15
C PHE A 234 -11.71 -34.80 -0.59
N TYR A 235 -10.74 -34.43 -1.43
CA TYR A 235 -9.67 -33.51 -1.05
C TYR A 235 -10.17 -32.11 -0.76
N ASN A 236 -11.15 -31.61 -1.51
CA ASN A 236 -11.80 -30.33 -1.24
C ASN A 236 -12.50 -30.33 0.13
N ILE A 237 -13.23 -31.40 0.47
CA ILE A 237 -13.83 -31.55 1.81
C ILE A 237 -12.76 -31.46 2.90
N ILE A 238 -11.64 -32.18 2.74
CA ILE A 238 -10.53 -32.13 3.70
C ILE A 238 -10.01 -30.70 3.83
N ASP A 239 -9.71 -30.03 2.71
CA ASP A 239 -9.14 -28.68 2.72
C ASP A 239 -10.09 -27.64 3.35
N ASP A 240 -11.38 -27.72 3.03
CA ASP A 240 -12.43 -26.86 3.58
C ASP A 240 -12.58 -27.07 5.09
N LYS A 241 -12.58 -28.32 5.55
CA LYS A 241 -12.68 -28.65 6.97
C LYS A 241 -11.44 -28.25 7.76
N LEU A 242 -10.26 -28.35 7.15
CA LEU A 242 -9.00 -27.82 7.69
C LEU A 242 -8.91 -26.29 7.60
N LYS A 243 -9.83 -25.65 6.86
CA LYS A 243 -9.91 -24.19 6.64
C LYS A 243 -8.61 -23.62 6.05
N SER A 244 -7.93 -24.39 5.20
CA SER A 244 -6.61 -24.02 4.69
C SER A 244 -6.63 -22.70 3.91
N GLU A 245 -7.64 -22.47 3.08
CA GLU A 245 -7.76 -21.22 2.33
C GLU A 245 -7.96 -20.01 3.25
N LEU A 246 -8.83 -20.15 4.27
CA LEU A 246 -9.06 -19.10 5.27
C LEU A 246 -7.78 -18.80 6.06
N LEU A 247 -7.02 -19.85 6.42
CA LEU A 247 -5.73 -19.72 7.09
C LEU A 247 -4.70 -19.01 6.19
N PHE A 248 -4.60 -19.40 4.92
CA PHE A 248 -3.71 -18.78 3.94
C PHE A 248 -4.05 -17.30 3.71
N ASN A 249 -5.34 -16.98 3.52
CA ASN A 249 -5.81 -15.62 3.33
C ASN A 249 -5.58 -14.76 4.59
N SER A 250 -5.73 -15.34 5.78
CA SER A 250 -5.38 -14.69 7.05
C SER A 250 -3.88 -14.42 7.15
N PHE A 251 -3.04 -15.39 6.77
CA PHE A 251 -1.60 -15.23 6.77
C PHE A 251 -1.13 -14.17 5.77
N LYS A 252 -1.67 -14.20 4.53
CA LYS A 252 -1.43 -13.19 3.50
C LYS A 252 -1.82 -11.79 3.98
N THR A 253 -2.95 -11.67 4.65
CA THR A 253 -3.42 -10.40 5.25
C THR A 253 -2.49 -9.94 6.37
N TYR A 254 -2.02 -10.87 7.20
CA TYR A 254 -1.04 -10.58 8.25
C TYR A 254 0.28 -10.06 7.67
N ILE A 255 0.84 -10.71 6.64
CA ILE A 255 2.09 -10.26 6.00
C ILE A 255 1.92 -8.85 5.41
N LYS A 256 0.78 -8.55 4.77
CA LYS A 256 0.48 -7.21 4.23
C LYS A 256 0.36 -6.13 5.32
N ASN A 257 -0.09 -6.50 6.51
CA ASN A 257 -0.31 -5.61 7.65
C ASN A 257 0.60 -5.94 8.84
N ARG A 258 1.83 -6.36 8.53
CA ARG A 258 2.79 -6.87 9.51
C ARG A 258 2.99 -5.90 10.66
N GLN A 259 3.00 -6.42 11.89
CA GLN A 259 3.18 -5.62 13.10
C GLN A 259 4.64 -5.18 13.28
N GLY A 260 4.83 -4.13 14.09
CA GLY A 260 6.14 -3.67 14.50
C GLY A 260 6.61 -2.42 13.78
N TRP A 261 7.92 -2.18 13.84
CA TRP A 261 8.55 -0.98 13.30
C TRP A 261 8.87 -1.15 11.81
N SER A 262 8.60 -0.11 11.04
CA SER A 262 9.20 0.10 9.73
C SER A 262 9.73 1.52 9.62
N VAL A 263 10.72 1.72 8.77
CA VAL A 263 11.29 3.04 8.48
C VAL A 263 11.38 3.18 6.97
N ASP A 264 10.63 4.13 6.42
CA ASP A 264 10.75 4.53 5.02
C ASP A 264 11.74 5.68 4.89
N ILE A 265 12.65 5.56 3.93
CA ILE A 265 13.57 6.63 3.52
C ILE A 265 13.26 6.95 2.08
N ALA A 266 13.10 8.23 1.77
CA ALA A 266 12.92 8.68 0.39
C ALA A 266 13.75 9.92 0.10
N TYR A 267 14.10 10.09 -1.17
CA TYR A 267 14.75 11.28 -1.70
C TYR A 267 14.17 11.58 -3.07
N ALA A 268 14.00 12.85 -3.42
CA ALA A 268 13.51 13.25 -4.73
C ALA A 268 14.02 14.62 -5.14
N ASN A 269 14.07 14.82 -6.45
CA ASN A 269 14.48 16.05 -7.11
C ASN A 269 13.46 16.45 -8.16
N PHE A 270 13.24 17.76 -8.29
CA PHE A 270 12.37 18.36 -9.29
C PHE A 270 13.20 19.22 -10.23
N LEU A 271 13.11 18.96 -11.54
CA LEU A 271 13.60 19.78 -12.62
C LEU A 271 12.45 20.51 -13.31
N ASN A 272 12.63 21.80 -13.57
CA ASN A 272 11.69 22.62 -14.34
C ASN A 272 12.37 23.15 -15.60
N PHE A 273 11.63 23.18 -16.71
CA PHE A 273 12.08 23.64 -18.02
C PHE A 273 11.24 24.85 -18.47
N PRO A 274 11.56 26.09 -18.01
CA PRO A 274 10.74 27.27 -18.32
C PRO A 274 10.60 27.57 -19.81
N SER A 275 11.64 27.31 -20.59
CA SER A 275 11.66 27.53 -22.04
C SER A 275 11.18 26.33 -22.86
N SER A 276 10.67 25.27 -22.20
CA SER A 276 10.34 23.98 -22.82
C SER A 276 11.51 23.33 -23.60
N ASN A 277 12.75 23.70 -23.27
CA ASN A 277 13.97 23.14 -23.88
C ASN A 277 14.75 22.33 -22.83
N PHE A 278 15.06 21.07 -23.14
CA PHE A 278 15.82 20.18 -22.25
C PHE A 278 17.24 20.66 -21.92
N ASN A 279 17.83 21.51 -22.77
CA ASN A 279 19.17 22.06 -22.54
C ASN A 279 19.19 23.14 -21.46
N PHE A 280 18.02 23.63 -21.03
CA PHE A 280 17.90 24.67 -20.03
C PHE A 280 16.89 24.27 -18.96
N SER A 281 17.40 23.85 -17.80
CA SER A 281 16.58 23.48 -16.66
C SER A 281 17.07 24.16 -15.40
N TYR A 282 16.13 24.32 -14.47
CA TYR A 282 16.43 24.61 -13.08
C TYR A 282 16.17 23.36 -12.25
N LEU A 283 16.80 23.29 -11.07
CA LEU A 283 16.49 22.33 -10.02
C LEU A 283 15.79 23.11 -8.88
N PRO A 284 14.46 23.37 -8.97
CA PRO A 284 13.82 24.27 -8.02
C PRO A 284 13.77 23.70 -6.61
N ARG A 285 13.57 22.38 -6.49
CA ARG A 285 13.33 21.73 -5.20
C ARG A 285 13.97 20.36 -5.12
N GLN A 286 14.52 20.07 -3.96
CA GLN A 286 14.96 18.74 -3.56
C GLN A 286 14.32 18.40 -2.21
N SER A 287 14.10 17.13 -1.93
CA SER A 287 13.56 16.74 -0.63
C SER A 287 14.02 15.36 -0.20
N PHE A 288 14.26 15.24 1.10
CA PHE A 288 14.56 14.00 1.80
C PHE A 288 13.48 13.74 2.84
N TRP A 289 13.02 12.49 2.94
CA TRP A 289 12.03 12.04 3.91
C TRP A 289 12.55 10.87 4.73
N LEU A 290 12.23 10.89 6.02
CA LEU A 290 12.36 9.78 6.96
C LEU A 290 11.02 9.57 7.64
N THR A 291 10.41 8.40 7.46
CA THR A 291 9.06 8.10 7.95
C THR A 291 9.06 6.83 8.81
N PRO A 292 9.35 6.94 10.12
CA PRO A 292 9.18 5.83 11.04
C PRO A 292 7.70 5.50 11.23
N THR A 293 7.35 4.22 11.23
CA THR A 293 5.99 3.72 11.37
C THR A 293 5.96 2.58 12.38
N TYR A 294 4.95 2.55 13.23
CA TYR A 294 4.67 1.43 14.11
C TYR A 294 3.23 0.94 13.93
N ARG A 295 3.07 -0.37 13.71
CA ARG A 295 1.77 -1.06 13.68
C ARG A 295 1.60 -1.92 14.92
N PHE A 296 0.52 -1.68 15.64
CA PHE A 296 0.20 -2.40 16.88
C PHE A 296 -0.46 -3.75 16.61
N LYS A 297 -0.50 -4.60 17.65
CA LYS A 297 -1.20 -5.89 17.68
C LYS A 297 -1.92 -6.04 19.03
N ASP A 298 -2.34 -7.26 19.38
CA ASP A 298 -2.91 -7.67 20.66
C ASP A 298 -4.12 -6.80 21.08
N GLY A 299 -5.17 -6.81 20.26
CA GLY A 299 -6.37 -5.99 20.47
C GLY A 299 -6.28 -4.55 19.96
N LEU A 300 -5.08 -4.08 19.59
CA LEU A 300 -4.82 -2.76 19.01
C LEU A 300 -4.42 -2.83 17.53
N ASN A 301 -4.72 -3.92 16.82
CA ASN A 301 -4.40 -4.09 15.40
C ASN A 301 -5.07 -3.05 14.48
N PHE A 302 -6.13 -2.38 14.97
CA PHE A 302 -6.76 -1.26 14.29
C PHE A 302 -5.87 -0.01 14.28
N LEU A 303 -4.88 0.11 15.17
CA LEU A 303 -4.08 1.32 15.38
C LEU A 303 -2.73 1.26 14.65
N LYS A 304 -2.39 2.36 13.97
CA LYS A 304 -1.10 2.60 13.34
C LYS A 304 -0.65 4.04 13.62
N ILE A 305 0.60 4.20 14.04
CA ILE A 305 1.24 5.49 14.28
C ILE A 305 2.38 5.66 13.27
N MET A 306 2.52 6.87 12.74
CA MET A 306 3.58 7.25 11.80
C MET A 306 4.18 8.58 12.25
N GLY A 307 5.49 8.68 12.27
CA GLY A 307 6.21 9.95 12.29
C GLY A 307 6.67 10.31 10.89
N VAL A 308 6.89 11.59 10.63
CA VAL A 308 7.57 12.07 9.42
C VAL A 308 8.58 13.14 9.80
N ILE A 309 9.77 13.02 9.23
CA ILE A 309 10.76 14.08 9.19
C ILE A 309 11.02 14.33 7.70
N ARG A 310 10.94 15.58 7.28
CA ARG A 310 11.23 15.98 5.91
C ARG A 310 12.15 17.18 5.91
N TYR A 311 13.17 17.13 5.08
CA TYR A 311 14.03 18.26 4.81
C TYR A 311 13.92 18.62 3.33
N GLU A 312 13.64 19.89 3.02
CA GLU A 312 13.47 20.38 1.66
C GLU A 312 14.45 21.52 1.40
N TRP A 313 15.07 21.49 0.23
CA TRP A 313 15.93 22.55 -0.27
C TRP A 313 15.27 23.22 -1.47
N TYR A 314 15.33 24.54 -1.53
CA TYR A 314 14.76 25.35 -2.59
C TYR A 314 15.83 26.21 -3.26
N ASN A 315 15.81 26.27 -4.59
CA ASN A 315 16.59 27.23 -5.36
C ASN A 315 15.92 28.61 -5.26
N VAL A 316 16.36 29.43 -4.33
CA VAL A 316 15.75 30.73 -4.04
C VAL A 316 15.78 31.67 -5.26
N ASP A 317 16.82 31.62 -6.09
CA ASP A 317 16.92 32.47 -7.29
C ASP A 317 15.87 32.09 -8.34
N TYR A 318 15.60 30.80 -8.51
CA TYR A 318 14.49 30.33 -9.35
C TYR A 318 13.14 30.88 -8.86
N PHE A 319 12.87 30.77 -7.56
CA PHE A 319 11.59 31.25 -7.01
C PHE A 319 11.47 32.77 -7.01
N LYS A 320 12.56 33.51 -6.73
CA LYS A 320 12.58 34.98 -6.90
C LYS A 320 12.29 35.39 -8.33
N LYS A 321 12.77 34.64 -9.31
CA LYS A 321 12.59 34.94 -10.74
C LYS A 321 11.18 34.63 -11.24
N TYR A 322 10.61 33.49 -10.86
CA TYR A 322 9.35 33.01 -11.44
C TYR A 322 8.14 33.06 -10.50
N PHE A 323 8.34 33.36 -9.21
CA PHE A 323 7.30 33.43 -8.19
C PHE A 323 7.52 34.64 -7.27
N VAL A 324 7.57 35.83 -7.87
CA VAL A 324 7.95 37.11 -7.23
C VAL A 324 7.14 37.42 -5.97
N ASP A 325 5.85 37.08 -5.97
CA ASP A 325 4.93 37.36 -4.85
C ASP A 325 4.98 36.30 -3.74
N SER A 326 5.73 35.21 -3.94
CA SER A 326 5.82 34.11 -2.97
C SER A 326 7.05 34.26 -2.07
N LYS A 327 6.83 34.20 -0.76
CA LYS A 327 7.94 34.13 0.19
C LYS A 327 8.53 32.72 0.15
N THR A 328 9.74 32.59 -0.40
CA THR A 328 10.45 31.32 -0.47
C THR A 328 11.60 31.28 0.51
N TYR A 329 11.70 30.18 1.24
CA TYR A 329 12.82 29.89 2.12
C TYR A 329 13.73 28.84 1.49
N GLU A 330 15.03 28.96 1.70
CA GLU A 330 16.06 28.10 1.14
C GLU A 330 15.92 26.68 1.67
N ASN A 331 15.64 26.57 2.97
CA ASN A 331 15.54 25.29 3.66
C ASN A 331 14.25 25.21 4.46
N ASN A 332 13.51 24.10 4.33
CA ASN A 332 12.40 23.75 5.21
C ASN A 332 12.71 22.46 5.95
N PHE A 333 12.57 22.49 7.28
CA PHE A 333 12.58 21.30 8.13
C PHE A 333 11.18 21.06 8.69
N ASP A 334 10.58 19.95 8.26
CA ASP A 334 9.26 19.53 8.65
C ASP A 334 9.31 18.32 9.57
N TYR A 335 8.44 18.30 10.56
CA TYR A 335 8.28 17.20 11.50
C TYR A 335 6.80 16.99 11.77
N GLY A 336 6.36 15.73 11.78
CA GLY A 336 4.94 15.45 11.92
C GLY A 336 4.64 14.09 12.51
N LEU A 337 3.38 13.94 12.91
CA LEU A 337 2.80 12.74 13.48
C LEU A 337 1.48 12.45 12.78
N ALA A 338 1.24 11.19 12.47
CA ALA A 338 -0.04 10.71 12.00
C ALA A 338 -0.48 9.49 12.81
N ILE A 339 -1.75 9.49 13.22
CA ILE A 339 -2.41 8.40 13.90
C ILE A 339 -3.55 7.94 13.00
N SER A 340 -3.61 6.64 12.72
CA SER A 340 -4.67 6.05 11.91
C SER A 340 -5.29 4.86 12.62
N THR A 341 -6.62 4.83 12.64
CA THR A 341 -7.42 3.73 13.20
C THR A 341 -8.31 3.15 12.10
N GLN A 342 -8.34 1.83 11.95
CA GLN A 342 -9.19 1.13 10.99
C GLN A 342 -10.08 0.10 11.69
N PHE A 343 -11.38 0.38 11.75
CA PHE A 343 -12.42 -0.54 12.17
C PHE A 343 -13.16 -1.10 10.95
N LYS A 344 -14.09 -2.04 11.16
CA LYS A 344 -14.84 -2.71 10.09
C LYS A 344 -15.60 -1.73 9.17
N LYS A 345 -16.30 -0.75 9.76
CA LYS A 345 -17.11 0.24 9.01
C LYS A 345 -16.61 1.68 9.16
N PHE A 346 -15.57 1.91 9.93
CA PHE A 346 -15.18 3.26 10.32
C PHE A 346 -13.67 3.40 10.36
N SER A 347 -13.15 4.52 9.90
CA SER A 347 -11.75 4.86 10.05
C SER A 347 -11.58 6.33 10.46
N ILE A 348 -10.59 6.55 11.31
CA ILE A 348 -10.15 7.89 11.72
C ILE A 348 -8.69 8.00 11.34
N LYS A 349 -8.32 9.14 10.76
CA LYS A 349 -6.94 9.53 10.58
C LYS A 349 -6.76 10.95 11.10
N PHE A 350 -5.78 11.15 11.96
CA PHE A 350 -5.36 12.46 12.40
C PHE A 350 -3.90 12.67 12.05
N GLU A 351 -3.59 13.86 11.56
CA GLU A 351 -2.30 14.25 11.01
C GLU A 351 -1.93 15.63 11.54
N MET A 352 -0.68 15.82 11.95
CA MET A 352 -0.12 17.10 12.37
C MET A 352 1.31 17.24 11.84
N VAL A 353 1.68 18.42 11.33
CA VAL A 353 3.05 18.73 10.92
C VAL A 353 3.41 20.15 11.31
N GLY A 354 4.57 20.32 11.95
CA GLY A 354 5.24 21.60 12.09
C GLY A 354 6.31 21.78 11.01
N ARG A 355 6.50 23.03 10.57
CA ARG A 355 7.54 23.43 9.63
C ARG A 355 8.39 24.53 10.25
N LYS A 356 9.71 24.42 10.11
CA LYS A 356 10.68 25.50 10.37
C LYS A 356 11.33 25.85 9.05
N SER A 357 11.26 27.10 8.67
CA SER A 357 11.78 27.60 7.40
C SER A 357 12.88 28.63 7.66
N GLU A 358 13.97 28.55 6.91
CA GLU A 358 15.17 29.39 7.09
C GLU A 358 15.77 29.80 5.74
N THR A 359 16.17 31.08 5.64
CA THR A 359 16.93 31.65 4.51
C THR A 359 17.97 32.61 5.03
N GLU A 360 19.14 32.59 4.40
CA GLU A 360 20.17 33.61 4.58
C GLU A 360 20.07 34.66 3.46
N ILE A 361 20.00 35.93 3.84
CA ILE A 361 19.88 37.07 2.93
C ILE A 361 21.18 37.87 3.03
N PRO A 362 21.93 38.06 1.94
CA PRO A 362 23.12 38.91 1.96
C PRO A 362 22.71 40.35 2.28
N VAL A 363 23.36 40.98 3.25
CA VAL A 363 23.07 42.35 3.71
C VAL A 363 24.23 43.32 3.50
N GLY A 364 25.40 42.84 3.09
CA GLY A 364 26.57 43.65 2.80
C GLY A 364 27.86 42.85 2.99
N THR A 365 28.97 43.55 3.10
CA THR A 365 30.27 42.98 3.47
C THR A 365 30.79 43.67 4.73
N ASP A 366 31.56 42.96 5.55
CA ASP A 366 32.31 43.58 6.64
C ASP A 366 33.54 44.36 6.12
N THR A 367 34.30 44.95 7.03
CA THR A 367 35.51 45.72 6.71
C THR A 367 36.63 44.90 6.08
N ASP A 368 36.58 43.57 6.23
CA ASP A 368 37.56 42.63 5.69
C ASP A 368 37.09 42.01 4.36
N GLY A 369 35.92 42.42 3.86
CA GLY A 369 35.34 41.95 2.60
C GLY A 369 34.57 40.64 2.71
N ASN A 370 34.31 40.12 3.91
CA ASN A 370 33.48 38.94 4.09
C ASN A 370 32.00 39.30 3.91
N GLU A 371 31.25 38.47 3.18
CA GLU A 371 29.80 38.67 3.04
C GLU A 371 29.09 38.45 4.38
N LEU A 372 28.25 39.42 4.75
CA LEU A 372 27.40 39.38 5.92
C LEU A 372 26.00 38.93 5.51
N PHE A 373 25.44 38.01 6.28
CA PHE A 373 24.11 37.46 6.05
C PHE A 373 23.17 37.78 7.21
N ARG A 374 21.94 38.18 6.88
CA ARG A 374 20.82 38.18 7.82
C ARG A 374 20.01 36.92 7.61
N ARG A 375 19.77 36.20 8.72
CA ARG A 375 18.96 34.99 8.73
C ARG A 375 17.49 35.32 8.99
N ASP A 376 16.61 34.97 8.06
CA ASP A 376 15.14 35.06 8.23
C ASP A 376 14.58 33.67 8.57
N LYS A 377 13.69 33.60 9.55
CA LYS A 377 13.09 32.35 10.04
C LYS A 377 11.58 32.50 10.20
N THR A 378 10.85 31.46 9.85
CA THR A 378 9.42 31.35 10.19
C THR A 378 9.07 29.94 10.64
N THR A 379 7.95 29.83 11.35
CA THR A 379 7.38 28.55 11.76
C THR A 379 5.95 28.46 11.26
N GLY A 380 5.56 27.27 10.82
CA GLY A 380 4.21 26.96 10.38
C GLY A 380 3.70 25.72 11.10
N PHE A 381 2.37 25.57 11.16
CA PHE A 381 1.72 24.37 11.66
C PHE A 381 0.51 23.99 10.80
N GLN A 382 0.42 22.72 10.43
CA GLN A 382 -0.72 22.14 9.73
C GLN A 382 -1.27 20.94 10.48
N TYR A 383 -2.56 20.69 10.33
CA TYR A 383 -3.22 19.52 10.87
C TYR A 383 -4.41 19.10 10.00
N LEU A 384 -4.75 17.82 10.02
CA LEU A 384 -5.87 17.26 9.27
C LEU A 384 -6.48 16.09 10.05
N GLY A 385 -7.76 16.22 10.36
CA GLY A 385 -8.62 15.11 10.79
C GLY A 385 -9.41 14.60 9.59
N SER A 386 -9.48 13.28 9.43
CA SER A 386 -10.29 12.61 8.41
C SER A 386 -11.07 11.46 9.05
N PHE A 387 -12.36 11.42 8.77
CA PHE A 387 -13.32 10.46 9.29
C PHE A 387 -14.00 9.80 8.11
N ASN A 388 -13.95 8.47 8.01
CA ASN A 388 -14.65 7.75 6.96
C ASN A 388 -15.58 6.71 7.57
N TYR A 389 -16.82 6.66 7.09
CA TYR A 389 -17.82 5.68 7.48
C TYR A 389 -18.37 4.96 6.25
N ASN A 390 -18.21 3.65 6.24
CA ASN A 390 -18.75 2.77 5.19
C ASN A 390 -20.22 2.51 5.49
N LEU A 391 -21.10 3.20 4.76
CA LEU A 391 -22.55 2.97 4.82
C LEU A 391 -22.89 1.59 4.25
N SER A 392 -22.20 1.21 3.18
CA SER A 392 -22.21 -0.14 2.58
C SER A 392 -20.82 -0.47 2.04
N ASP A 393 -20.64 -1.65 1.42
CA ASP A 393 -19.39 -2.03 0.76
C ASP A 393 -19.06 -1.14 -0.45
N GLN A 394 -20.04 -0.37 -0.94
CA GLN A 394 -19.94 0.48 -2.12
C GLN A 394 -20.10 1.98 -1.80
N ILE A 395 -20.50 2.35 -0.59
CA ILE A 395 -20.81 3.75 -0.25
C ILE A 395 -20.02 4.17 0.98
N ILE A 396 -19.18 5.18 0.81
CA ILE A 396 -18.32 5.72 1.87
C ILE A 396 -18.64 7.20 2.07
N LEU A 397 -19.05 7.55 3.28
CA LEU A 397 -19.16 8.93 3.73
C LEU A 397 -17.82 9.36 4.32
N SER A 398 -17.25 10.44 3.81
CA SER A 398 -15.95 10.97 4.23
C SER A 398 -16.11 12.42 4.68
N TYR A 399 -15.57 12.74 5.86
CA TYR A 399 -15.48 14.10 6.37
C TYR A 399 -14.03 14.41 6.73
N SER A 400 -13.51 15.53 6.25
CA SER A 400 -12.16 16.00 6.55
C SER A 400 -12.18 17.45 7.01
N LEU A 401 -11.45 17.76 8.07
CA LEU A 401 -11.29 19.10 8.64
C LEU A 401 -9.83 19.34 8.97
N GLY A 402 -9.29 20.51 8.65
CA GLY A 402 -7.91 20.82 8.96
C GLY A 402 -7.48 22.21 8.52
N ASN A 403 -6.20 22.49 8.73
CA ASN A 403 -5.50 23.65 8.22
C ASN A 403 -4.19 23.18 7.56
N ARG A 404 -3.77 23.84 6.48
CA ARG A 404 -2.53 23.56 5.74
C ARG A 404 -1.50 24.67 5.97
N PHE A 405 -0.26 24.40 5.61
CA PHE A 405 0.70 25.48 5.36
C PHE A 405 0.19 26.35 4.21
N GLU A 406 0.56 27.63 4.23
CA GLU A 406 0.42 28.50 3.06
C GLU A 406 1.25 27.90 1.91
N PRO A 407 0.61 27.43 0.83
CA PRO A 407 1.35 26.90 -0.31
C PRO A 407 1.99 28.05 -1.11
N ILE A 408 3.12 27.76 -1.77
CA ILE A 408 3.74 28.68 -2.74
C ILE A 408 2.75 28.98 -3.88
N LEU A 409 1.98 27.96 -4.28
CA LEU A 409 0.90 28.05 -5.26
C LEU A 409 -0.43 28.29 -4.52
N ASN A 410 -1.04 29.48 -4.65
CA ASN A 410 -2.34 29.85 -4.06
C ASN A 410 -2.38 30.01 -2.50
N PRO A 411 -1.68 31.00 -1.93
CA PRO A 411 -1.50 31.15 -0.47
C PRO A 411 -2.81 31.38 0.33
N ASN A 412 -3.88 31.85 -0.32
CA ASN A 412 -5.14 32.21 0.34
C ASN A 412 -6.04 31.02 0.73
N ASN A 413 -5.68 29.79 0.35
CA ASN A 413 -6.56 28.62 0.51
C ASN A 413 -5.95 27.55 1.44
N THR A 414 -5.89 27.86 2.73
CA THR A 414 -5.24 27.01 3.75
C THR A 414 -6.22 26.19 4.59
N LEU A 415 -7.45 26.65 4.75
CA LEU A 415 -8.49 25.93 5.50
C LEU A 415 -9.04 24.76 4.69
N VAL A 416 -9.12 23.60 5.33
CA VAL A 416 -9.72 22.40 4.75
C VAL A 416 -10.99 22.06 5.51
N SER A 417 -12.13 22.10 4.82
CA SER A 417 -13.36 21.43 5.24
C SER A 417 -13.97 20.75 4.02
N LEU A 418 -14.17 19.44 4.10
CA LEU A 418 -14.72 18.63 3.01
C LEU A 418 -15.65 17.57 3.57
N LEU A 419 -16.88 17.56 3.07
CA LEU A 419 -17.82 16.45 3.22
C LEU A 419 -18.01 15.83 1.84
N SER A 420 -17.71 14.54 1.70
CA SER A 420 -17.90 13.81 0.45
C SER A 420 -18.61 12.49 0.66
N LEU A 421 -19.39 12.10 -0.35
CA LEU A 421 -20.03 10.80 -0.45
C LEU A 421 -19.47 10.10 -1.68
N ASN A 422 -18.78 8.99 -1.49
CA ASN A 422 -18.11 8.26 -2.54
C ASN A 422 -18.88 6.99 -2.86
N PHE A 423 -19.18 6.78 -4.14
CA PHE A 423 -19.82 5.57 -4.66
C PHE A 423 -18.78 4.74 -5.42
N GLY A 424 -18.54 3.53 -4.94
CA GLY A 424 -17.76 2.53 -5.64
C GLY A 424 -18.69 1.63 -6.44
N PHE A 425 -18.49 1.57 -7.75
CA PHE A 425 -19.08 0.50 -8.55
C PHE A 425 -18.28 -0.77 -8.24
N GLY A 426 -18.90 -1.72 -7.56
CA GLY A 426 -18.25 -2.98 -7.19
C GLY A 426 -17.75 -3.73 -8.44
N THR A 427 -16.67 -4.49 -8.30
CA THR A 427 -16.28 -5.48 -9.30
C THR A 427 -17.42 -6.50 -9.45
N PRO A 428 -17.73 -6.98 -10.68
CA PRO A 428 -18.67 -8.07 -10.86
C PRO A 428 -18.28 -9.24 -9.95
N THR A 429 -19.21 -9.69 -9.11
CA THR A 429 -19.06 -10.95 -8.38
C THR A 429 -19.21 -12.12 -9.36
N GLU A 430 -18.67 -13.30 -9.04
CA GLU A 430 -18.85 -14.50 -9.88
C GLU A 430 -20.32 -14.77 -10.22
N ASN A 431 -21.24 -14.45 -9.29
CA ASN A 431 -22.69 -14.53 -9.52
C ASN A 431 -23.22 -13.57 -10.60
N THR A 432 -22.55 -12.44 -10.85
CA THR A 432 -22.89 -11.48 -11.91
C THR A 432 -22.16 -11.74 -13.24
N LEU A 433 -21.11 -12.58 -13.23
CA LEU A 433 -20.36 -12.99 -14.42
C LEU A 433 -20.90 -14.27 -15.07
N ASN A 434 -21.96 -14.86 -14.51
CA ASN A 434 -22.63 -16.02 -15.08
C ASN A 434 -23.46 -15.58 -16.31
N LEU A 435 -22.76 -15.32 -17.42
CA LEU A 435 -23.30 -14.98 -18.74
C LEU A 435 -23.96 -16.20 -19.45
N GLY A 436 -24.27 -17.25 -18.69
CA GLY A 436 -25.00 -18.43 -19.15
C GLY A 436 -26.46 -18.42 -18.71
N LYS A 437 -27.26 -17.52 -19.26
CA LYS A 437 -28.70 -17.72 -19.47
C LYS A 437 -29.14 -17.04 -20.77
#